data_AF-O49882-F1
#
_entry.id   AF-O49882-F1
#
_cell.length_a   1.000
_cell.length_b   1.000
_cell.length_c   1.000
_cell.angle_alpha   90.00
_cell.angle_beta   90.00
_cell.angle_gamma   90.00
#
_symmetry.space_group_name_H-M   'P 1'
#
loop_
_entity.id
_entity.type
_entity.pdbx_description
1 polymer ?
#
loop_
_entity_poly.entity_id
_entity_poly.type
_entity_poly.pdbx_seq_one_letter_code
_entity_poly.pdbx_strand_id
1 'polypeptide(L)'
;WRFDREALPEDLISRGLAEEDPNAPYGLRLTIEDYPFASDGLVLWDILKQWVTNYVNHYYPQANLIECDEELQAWWSEIKNVGHGDKKDEPWWPELNTPNDLIGIVTTIIWVTSGHHAAVNFGQYSYAGYFPNRPTIARSKMPTEDPTDEEWEDFLNKPEEALLKCFPSQLQATKVIAVLDVLSNHSPDEEYIGTNIEPFWKDEPVINAAFEVFSGKLKELEGIIDARNADCNLKNRNGAGVMPYELLKPFSEPGITGKGVPYSISI
;
A
#
# COMPACT_ATOMS: atom_id res chain seq x y z
N TRP A 1 9.34 -13.02 -2.36
CA TRP A 1 7.87 -12.89 -2.30
C TRP A 1 7.31 -14.08 -1.55
N ARG A 2 6.44 -13.84 -0.57
CA ARG A 2 5.70 -14.86 0.17
C ARG A 2 4.30 -14.30 0.47
N PHE A 3 3.25 -15.00 0.08
CA PHE A 3 1.87 -14.51 0.25
C PHE A 3 1.54 -14.21 1.71
N ASP A 4 1.98 -15.05 2.65
CA ASP A 4 1.76 -14.87 4.08
C ASP A 4 2.38 -13.58 4.64
N ARG A 5 3.35 -12.99 3.95
CA ARG A 5 4.01 -11.73 4.32
C ARG A 5 3.53 -10.52 3.54
N GLU A 6 2.58 -10.68 2.61
CA GLU A 6 1.96 -9.53 1.94
C GLU A 6 0.85 -8.90 2.81
N ALA A 7 0.41 -9.62 3.85
CA ALA A 7 -0.43 -9.05 4.91
C ALA A 7 0.35 -7.97 5.67
N LEU A 8 -0.22 -6.77 5.84
CA LEU A 8 0.50 -5.65 6.45
C LEU A 8 1.06 -5.97 7.86
N PRO A 9 0.31 -6.63 8.77
CA PRO A 9 0.87 -7.06 10.06
C PRO A 9 2.14 -7.90 9.92
N GLU A 10 2.11 -8.92 9.06
CA GLU A 10 3.19 -9.87 8.86
C GLU A 10 4.40 -9.23 8.16
N ASP A 11 4.15 -8.32 7.21
CA ASP A 11 5.19 -7.49 6.61
C ASP A 11 5.93 -6.68 7.69
N LEU A 12 5.20 -5.95 8.53
CA LEU A 12 5.78 -5.11 9.58
C LEU A 12 6.60 -5.92 10.60
N ILE A 13 6.07 -7.06 11.06
CA ILE A 13 6.78 -7.97 11.96
C ILE A 13 8.03 -8.51 11.28
N SER A 14 7.92 -9.00 10.04
CA SER A 14 9.04 -9.64 9.34
C SER A 14 10.21 -8.70 9.06
N ARG A 15 9.94 -7.39 8.96
CA ARG A 15 10.96 -6.33 8.81
C ARG A 15 11.49 -5.80 10.15
N GLY A 16 11.00 -6.30 11.28
CA GLY A 16 11.36 -5.83 12.62
C GLY A 16 10.81 -4.44 12.97
N LEU A 17 9.76 -4.01 12.29
CA LEU A 17 9.12 -2.70 12.49
C LEU A 17 7.89 -2.76 13.38
N ALA A 18 7.46 -3.96 13.77
CA ALA A 18 6.45 -4.19 14.77
C ALA A 18 6.71 -5.50 15.53
N GLU A 19 6.09 -5.64 16.68
CA GLU A 19 5.97 -6.89 17.43
C GLU A 19 4.51 -7.13 17.80
N GLU A 20 4.13 -8.39 18.00
CA GLU A 20 2.81 -8.74 18.51
C GLU A 20 2.62 -8.20 19.92
N ASP A 21 1.53 -7.46 20.12
CA ASP A 21 1.08 -7.02 21.45
C ASP A 21 -0.44 -7.10 21.49
N PRO A 22 -1.01 -8.12 22.17
CA PRO A 22 -2.46 -8.28 22.27
C PRO A 22 -3.19 -7.11 22.93
N ASN A 23 -2.48 -6.23 23.65
CA ASN A 23 -3.05 -5.06 24.29
C ASN A 23 -2.93 -3.79 23.44
N ALA A 24 -2.12 -3.81 22.38
CA ALA A 24 -1.97 -2.69 21.48
C ALA A 24 -3.15 -2.64 20.48
N PRO A 25 -3.48 -1.43 19.98
CA PRO A 25 -4.39 -1.30 18.85
C PRO A 25 -3.96 -2.21 17.69
N TYR A 26 -4.91 -2.94 17.11
CA TYR A 26 -4.67 -3.86 15.99
C TYR A 26 -3.74 -5.05 16.30
N GLY A 27 -3.44 -5.30 17.58
CA GLY A 27 -2.63 -6.45 18.02
C GLY A 27 -1.12 -6.29 17.80
N LEU A 28 -0.65 -5.08 17.46
CA LEU A 28 0.75 -4.80 17.15
C LEU A 28 1.26 -3.55 17.87
N ARG A 29 2.50 -3.64 18.36
CA ARG A 29 3.27 -2.49 18.83
C ARG A 29 4.32 -2.14 17.78
N LEU A 30 4.24 -0.91 17.22
CA LEU A 30 5.22 -0.43 16.24
C LEU A 30 6.55 -0.09 16.92
N THR A 31 7.66 -0.48 16.29
CA THR A 31 9.02 -0.08 16.70
C THR A 31 9.24 1.43 16.54
N ILE A 32 8.60 2.02 15.53
CA ILE A 32 8.56 3.46 15.27
C ILE A 32 7.12 3.90 15.42
N GLU A 33 6.79 4.56 16.54
CA GLU A 33 5.41 4.94 16.88
C GLU A 33 4.77 5.84 15.79
N ASP A 34 5.48 6.89 15.38
CA ASP A 34 5.06 7.78 14.30
C ASP A 34 5.62 7.30 12.95
N TYR A 35 5.20 6.11 12.51
CA TYR A 35 5.49 5.61 11.17
C TYR A 35 4.23 5.75 10.29
N PRO A 36 4.13 6.78 9.42
CA PRO A 36 2.86 7.13 8.78
C PRO A 36 2.20 6.00 8.01
N PHE A 37 2.95 5.34 7.12
CA PHE A 37 2.47 4.18 6.34
C PHE A 37 1.93 3.06 7.23
N ALA A 38 2.69 2.64 8.25
CA ALA A 38 2.27 1.56 9.13
C ALA A 38 1.09 1.97 10.01
N SER A 39 1.15 3.17 10.61
CA SER A 39 0.13 3.66 11.53
C SER A 39 -1.22 3.84 10.85
N ASP A 40 -1.27 4.33 9.62
CA ASP A 40 -2.52 4.53 8.87
C ASP A 40 -2.94 3.24 8.17
N GLY A 41 -1.97 2.49 7.65
CA GLY A 41 -2.18 1.19 7.01
C GLY A 41 -2.80 0.18 7.96
N LEU A 42 -2.41 0.14 9.24
CA LEU A 42 -3.00 -0.78 10.22
C LEU A 42 -4.47 -0.45 10.51
N VAL A 43 -4.85 0.83 10.49
CA VAL A 43 -6.27 1.21 10.60
C VAL A 43 -7.03 0.72 9.37
N LEU A 44 -6.52 0.98 8.16
CA LEU A 44 -7.16 0.53 6.93
C LEU A 44 -7.25 -1.00 6.87
N TRP A 45 -6.17 -1.71 7.20
CA TRP A 45 -6.12 -3.16 7.26
C TRP A 45 -7.19 -3.72 8.21
N ASP A 46 -7.34 -3.15 9.40
CA ASP A 46 -8.37 -3.57 10.36
C ASP A 46 -9.79 -3.33 9.84
N ILE A 47 -10.03 -2.22 9.14
CA ILE A 47 -11.31 -1.92 8.49
C ILE A 47 -11.62 -2.96 7.41
N LEU A 48 -10.65 -3.25 6.53
CA LEU A 48 -10.77 -4.27 5.47
C LEU A 48 -11.01 -5.66 6.08
N LYS A 49 -10.23 -6.05 7.09
CA LYS A 49 -10.37 -7.33 7.76
C LYS A 49 -11.74 -7.48 8.42
N GLN A 50 -12.26 -6.44 9.06
CA GLN A 50 -13.61 -6.45 9.64
C GLN A 50 -14.70 -6.64 8.57
N TRP A 51 -14.60 -5.92 7.45
CA TRP A 51 -15.52 -6.10 6.32
C TRP A 51 -15.50 -7.55 5.80
N VAL A 52 -14.31 -8.08 5.51
CA VAL A 52 -14.14 -9.46 5.03
C VAL A 52 -14.62 -10.46 6.08
N THR A 53 -14.35 -10.23 7.36
CA THR A 53 -14.80 -11.11 8.46
C THR A 53 -16.32 -11.19 8.51
N ASN A 54 -17.02 -10.05 8.42
CA ASN A 54 -18.48 -10.03 8.41
C ASN A 54 -19.06 -10.74 7.17
N TYR A 55 -18.44 -10.53 6.00
CA TYR A 55 -18.85 -11.17 4.76
C TYR A 55 -18.65 -12.70 4.80
N VAL A 56 -17.43 -13.14 5.13
CA VAL A 56 -17.07 -14.56 5.18
C VAL A 56 -17.87 -15.30 6.23
N ASN A 57 -18.03 -14.76 7.44
CA ASN A 57 -18.78 -15.45 8.49
C ASN A 57 -20.29 -15.54 8.21
N HIS A 58 -20.83 -14.68 7.33
CA HIS A 58 -22.21 -14.79 6.89
C HIS A 58 -22.43 -16.00 5.98
N TYR A 59 -21.55 -16.24 5.01
CA TYR A 59 -21.68 -17.33 4.04
C TYR A 59 -21.00 -18.65 4.48
N TYR A 60 -19.91 -18.55 5.24
CA TYR A 60 -19.09 -19.68 5.69
C TYR A 60 -18.87 -19.64 7.22
N PRO A 61 -19.92 -19.80 8.05
CA PRO A 61 -19.79 -19.79 9.50
C PRO A 61 -19.02 -21.01 10.07
N GLN A 62 -18.75 -22.04 9.27
CA GLN A 62 -18.16 -23.30 9.70
C GLN A 62 -17.15 -23.83 8.67
N ALA A 63 -16.10 -24.52 9.15
CA ALA A 63 -15.02 -25.05 8.31
C ALA A 63 -15.50 -26.01 7.21
N ASN A 64 -16.49 -26.87 7.51
CA ASN A 64 -17.02 -27.80 6.51
C ASN A 64 -17.65 -27.10 5.30
N LEU A 65 -18.15 -25.87 5.43
CA LEU A 65 -18.68 -25.10 4.30
C LEU A 65 -17.55 -24.61 3.38
N ILE A 66 -16.35 -24.38 3.90
CA ILE A 66 -15.15 -24.05 3.11
C ILE A 66 -14.61 -25.30 2.42
N GLU A 67 -14.49 -26.40 3.17
CA GLU A 67 -13.92 -27.66 2.67
C GLU A 67 -14.80 -28.32 1.58
N CYS A 68 -16.12 -28.16 1.66
CA CYS A 68 -17.06 -28.73 0.69
C CYS A 68 -17.36 -27.81 -0.51
N ASP A 69 -16.85 -26.59 -0.53
CA ASP A 69 -17.06 -25.67 -1.65
C ASP A 69 -16.04 -25.96 -2.77
N GLU A 70 -16.48 -26.71 -3.78
CA GLU A 70 -15.64 -27.14 -4.89
C GLU A 70 -15.11 -25.95 -5.72
N GLU A 71 -15.89 -24.88 -5.86
CA GLU A 71 -15.48 -23.69 -6.62
C GLU A 71 -14.41 -22.91 -5.87
N LEU A 72 -14.59 -22.72 -4.55
CA LEU A 72 -13.64 -22.03 -3.69
C LEU A 72 -12.31 -22.79 -3.58
N GLN A 73 -12.36 -24.11 -3.42
CA GLN A 73 -11.16 -24.95 -3.38
C GLN A 73 -10.42 -24.96 -4.72
N ALA A 74 -11.17 -25.06 -5.84
CA ALA A 74 -10.58 -25.00 -7.17
C ALA A 74 -9.91 -23.64 -7.44
N TRP A 75 -10.55 -22.54 -7.06
CA TRP A 75 -10.01 -21.18 -7.20
C TRP A 75 -8.66 -21.03 -6.49
N TRP A 76 -8.56 -21.42 -5.23
CA TRP A 76 -7.31 -21.29 -4.48
C TRP A 76 -6.22 -22.25 -4.97
N SER A 77 -6.61 -23.46 -5.34
CA SER A 77 -5.71 -24.44 -5.94
C SER A 77 -5.12 -23.92 -7.26
N GLU A 78 -5.91 -23.28 -8.11
CA GLU A 78 -5.43 -22.70 -9.37
C GLU A 78 -4.46 -21.54 -9.13
N ILE A 79 -4.76 -20.64 -8.19
CA ILE A 79 -3.85 -19.56 -7.80
C ILE A 79 -2.49 -20.11 -7.37
N LYS A 80 -2.46 -21.11 -6.50
CA LYS A 80 -1.21 -21.69 -5.96
C LYS A 80 -0.46 -22.51 -7.01
N ASN A 81 -1.15 -23.37 -7.75
CA ASN A 81 -0.51 -24.38 -8.60
C ASN A 81 -0.26 -23.91 -10.03
N VAL A 82 -1.02 -22.93 -10.52
CA VAL A 82 -0.91 -22.39 -11.89
C VAL A 82 -0.43 -20.94 -11.83
N GLY A 83 -1.18 -20.05 -11.17
CA GLY A 83 -0.86 -18.61 -11.11
C GLY A 83 0.52 -18.33 -10.51
N HIS A 84 0.82 -18.96 -9.39
CA HIS A 84 2.12 -18.94 -8.70
C HIS A 84 2.79 -20.31 -8.70
N GLY A 85 2.66 -21.05 -9.80
CA GLY A 85 3.15 -22.43 -9.93
C GLY A 85 4.66 -22.60 -9.71
N ASP A 86 5.44 -21.52 -9.83
CA ASP A 86 6.88 -21.48 -9.49
C ASP A 86 7.16 -21.57 -7.99
N LYS A 87 6.14 -21.38 -7.13
CA LYS A 87 6.21 -21.39 -5.67
C LYS A 87 5.21 -22.35 -5.03
N LYS A 88 4.54 -23.20 -5.81
CA LYS A 88 3.47 -24.08 -5.33
C LYS A 88 3.88 -25.00 -4.16
N ASP A 89 5.16 -25.38 -4.08
CA ASP A 89 5.69 -26.32 -3.09
C ASP A 89 6.19 -25.60 -1.81
N GLU A 90 6.04 -24.28 -1.73
CA GLU A 90 6.46 -23.51 -0.57
C GLU A 90 5.54 -23.75 0.65
N PRO A 91 6.10 -23.84 1.88
CA PRO A 91 5.33 -24.27 3.07
C PRO A 91 4.46 -23.18 3.69
N TRP A 92 4.53 -21.95 3.18
CA TRP A 92 3.85 -20.79 3.76
C TRP A 92 2.48 -20.50 3.12
N TRP A 93 2.07 -21.27 2.11
CA TRP A 93 0.74 -21.13 1.53
C TRP A 93 -0.34 -21.50 2.56
N PRO A 94 -1.34 -20.62 2.79
CA PRO A 94 -2.54 -21.01 3.51
C PRO A 94 -3.23 -22.22 2.87
N GLU A 95 -3.78 -23.12 3.69
CA GLU A 95 -4.43 -24.36 3.22
C GLU A 95 -5.88 -24.15 2.77
N LEU A 96 -6.54 -23.05 3.18
CA LEU A 96 -7.96 -22.76 2.92
C LEU A 96 -8.92 -23.84 3.45
N ASN A 97 -8.80 -24.20 4.73
CA ASN A 97 -9.69 -25.18 5.36
C ASN A 97 -10.73 -24.53 6.30
N THR A 98 -10.46 -23.31 6.75
CA THR A 98 -11.29 -22.64 7.76
C THR A 98 -11.78 -21.26 7.31
N PRO A 99 -12.85 -20.71 7.93
CA PRO A 99 -13.26 -19.35 7.66
C PRO A 99 -12.14 -18.33 7.93
N ASN A 100 -11.30 -18.58 8.93
CA ASN A 100 -10.15 -17.72 9.24
C ASN A 100 -9.09 -17.73 8.14
N ASP A 101 -8.86 -18.88 7.50
CA ASP A 101 -7.95 -18.95 6.35
C ASP A 101 -8.49 -18.09 5.20
N LEU A 102 -9.78 -18.24 4.87
CA LEU A 102 -10.42 -17.45 3.82
C LEU A 102 -10.38 -15.94 4.14
N ILE A 103 -10.67 -15.56 5.38
CA ILE A 103 -10.57 -14.16 5.84
C ILE A 103 -9.15 -13.63 5.62
N GLY A 104 -8.13 -14.38 6.03
CA GLY A 104 -6.74 -13.99 5.85
C GLY A 104 -6.34 -13.83 4.39
N ILE A 105 -6.70 -14.81 3.54
CA ILE A 105 -6.44 -14.80 2.11
C ILE A 105 -7.10 -13.59 1.44
N VAL A 106 -8.41 -13.42 1.61
CA VAL A 106 -9.18 -12.36 0.94
C VAL A 106 -8.76 -10.98 1.45
N THR A 107 -8.52 -10.82 2.76
CA THR A 107 -8.02 -9.55 3.31
C THR A 107 -6.67 -9.18 2.72
N THR A 108 -5.77 -10.15 2.57
CA THR A 108 -4.44 -9.93 1.97
C THR A 108 -4.55 -9.52 0.51
N ILE A 109 -5.38 -10.21 -0.28
CA ILE A 109 -5.62 -9.86 -1.68
C ILE A 109 -6.17 -8.43 -1.78
N ILE A 110 -7.22 -8.10 -1.03
CA ILE A 110 -7.83 -6.76 -1.05
C ILE A 110 -6.80 -5.71 -0.63
N TRP A 111 -6.02 -5.95 0.43
CA TRP A 111 -4.97 -5.02 0.87
C TRP A 111 -3.94 -4.76 -0.22
N VAL A 112 -3.42 -5.81 -0.85
CA VAL A 112 -2.42 -5.70 -1.91
C VAL A 112 -2.96 -4.90 -3.08
N THR A 113 -4.19 -5.18 -3.51
CA THR A 113 -4.79 -4.52 -4.69
C THR A 113 -5.32 -3.12 -4.41
N SER A 114 -5.53 -2.75 -3.14
CA SER A 114 -6.05 -1.43 -2.74
C SER A 114 -5.02 -0.62 -1.96
N GLY A 115 -4.99 -0.74 -0.64
CA GLY A 115 -4.19 0.09 0.26
C GLY A 115 -2.68 0.02 0.00
N HIS A 116 -2.14 -1.17 -0.24
CA HIS A 116 -0.71 -1.31 -0.55
C HIS A 116 -0.37 -0.65 -1.88
N HIS A 117 -1.12 -0.98 -2.92
CA HIS A 117 -0.96 -0.39 -4.25
C HIS A 117 -1.03 1.13 -4.19
N ALA A 118 -2.07 1.69 -3.56
CA ALA A 118 -2.24 3.13 -3.44
C ALA A 118 -1.04 3.81 -2.74
N ALA A 119 -0.54 3.20 -1.66
CA ALA A 119 0.59 3.72 -0.89
C ALA A 119 1.92 3.75 -1.67
N VAL A 120 2.11 2.85 -2.64
CA VAL A 120 3.33 2.82 -3.46
C VAL A 120 3.16 3.49 -4.83
N ASN A 121 1.93 3.72 -5.28
CA ASN A 121 1.62 4.24 -6.61
C ASN A 121 1.41 5.76 -6.63
N PHE A 122 0.43 6.28 -5.88
CA PHE A 122 -0.02 7.68 -6.04
C PHE A 122 0.91 8.73 -5.43
N GLY A 123 1.99 8.29 -4.77
CA GLY A 123 3.09 9.14 -4.32
C GLY A 123 4.19 9.34 -5.37
N GLN A 124 4.16 8.60 -6.48
CA GLN A 124 5.24 8.59 -7.47
C GLN A 124 5.58 9.98 -7.99
N TYR A 125 4.61 10.71 -8.55
CA TYR A 125 4.87 12.06 -9.05
C TYR A 125 5.16 13.06 -7.92
N SER A 126 4.41 13.01 -6.83
CA SER A 126 4.57 13.93 -5.70
C SER A 126 5.97 13.87 -5.07
N TYR A 127 6.59 12.69 -4.99
CA TYR A 127 7.94 12.54 -4.45
C TYR A 127 9.04 12.52 -5.52
N ALA A 128 8.80 11.95 -6.70
CA ALA A 128 9.83 11.74 -7.71
C ALA A 128 9.74 12.70 -8.91
N GLY A 129 8.71 13.55 -8.97
CA GLY A 129 8.59 14.62 -9.98
C GLY A 129 9.71 15.66 -9.87
N TYR A 130 10.19 15.94 -8.66
CA TYR A 130 11.47 16.62 -8.46
C TYR A 130 12.62 15.61 -8.51
N PHE A 131 13.14 15.40 -9.71
CA PHE A 131 14.06 14.31 -10.03
C PHE A 131 15.26 14.13 -9.07
N PRO A 132 15.94 15.19 -8.58
CA PRO A 132 17.04 15.03 -7.63
C PRO A 132 16.65 14.32 -6.31
N ASN A 133 15.37 14.33 -5.94
CA ASN A 133 14.88 13.63 -4.75
C ASN A 133 14.80 12.11 -4.93
N ARG A 134 14.56 11.62 -6.16
CA ARG A 134 14.40 10.20 -6.48
C ARG A 134 15.04 9.85 -7.83
N PRO A 135 16.39 9.88 -7.92
CA PRO A 135 17.06 9.59 -9.16
C PRO A 135 16.92 8.11 -9.55
N THR A 136 16.47 7.84 -10.78
CA THR A 136 16.27 6.47 -11.30
C THR A 136 17.50 5.88 -12.00
N ILE A 137 18.56 6.67 -12.22
CA ILE A 137 19.81 6.24 -12.88
C ILE A 137 20.99 6.93 -12.19
N ALA A 138 22.16 6.28 -12.18
CA ALA A 138 23.45 6.92 -11.95
C ALA A 138 24.33 6.69 -13.19
N ARG A 139 24.85 7.76 -13.79
CA ARG A 139 25.64 7.79 -15.02
C ARG A 139 27.15 7.87 -14.77
N SER A 140 27.54 8.22 -13.55
CA SER A 140 28.93 8.26 -13.12
C SER A 140 29.23 7.16 -12.12
N LYS A 141 30.50 6.80 -12.00
CA LYS A 141 30.98 5.95 -10.89
C LYS A 141 30.97 6.74 -9.59
N MET A 142 31.10 6.03 -8.48
CA MET A 142 31.38 6.67 -7.19
C MET A 142 32.70 7.44 -7.28
N PRO A 143 32.75 8.69 -6.81
CA PRO A 143 34.00 9.43 -6.66
C PRO A 143 35.00 8.67 -5.76
N THR A 144 36.29 8.83 -6.02
CA THR A 144 37.37 8.27 -5.20
C THR A 144 38.04 9.35 -4.36
N GLU A 145 38.80 8.94 -3.34
CA GLU A 145 39.59 9.86 -2.50
C GLU A 145 40.78 10.51 -3.24
N ASP A 146 41.13 9.98 -4.41
CA ASP A 146 42.18 10.47 -5.30
C ASP A 146 41.59 11.11 -6.57
N PRO A 147 40.94 12.28 -6.51
CA PRO A 147 40.48 12.97 -7.72
C PRO A 147 41.68 13.51 -8.50
N THR A 148 41.52 13.65 -9.81
CA THR A 148 42.46 14.47 -10.59
C THR A 148 42.35 15.94 -10.20
N ASP A 149 43.40 16.73 -10.39
CA ASP A 149 43.39 18.18 -10.11
C ASP A 149 42.22 18.88 -10.85
N GLU A 150 41.92 18.44 -12.08
CA GLU A 150 40.80 18.93 -12.90
C GLU A 150 39.44 18.59 -12.27
N GLU A 151 39.20 17.34 -11.87
CA GLU A 151 37.95 16.94 -11.20
C GLU A 151 37.74 17.71 -9.89
N TRP A 152 38.83 17.96 -9.15
CA TRP A 152 38.78 18.71 -7.90
C TRP A 152 38.49 20.19 -8.12
N GLU A 153 39.13 20.82 -9.12
CA GLU A 153 38.87 22.20 -9.51
C GLU A 153 37.44 22.39 -10.03
N ASP A 154 36.95 21.47 -10.88
CA ASP A 154 35.56 21.44 -11.36
C ASP A 154 34.56 21.37 -10.21
N PHE A 155 34.80 20.47 -9.25
CA PHE A 155 33.93 20.31 -8.08
C PHE A 155 33.94 21.56 -7.18
N LEU A 156 35.10 22.17 -6.93
CA LEU A 156 35.19 23.39 -6.12
C LEU A 156 34.48 24.57 -6.78
N ASN A 157 34.58 24.67 -8.11
CA ASN A 157 33.93 25.75 -8.86
C ASN A 157 32.42 25.55 -8.99
N LYS A 158 31.96 24.30 -9.18
CA LYS A 158 30.55 23.95 -9.43
C LYS A 158 30.16 22.59 -8.85
N PRO A 159 30.01 22.49 -7.53
CA PRO A 159 29.74 21.21 -6.86
C PRO A 159 28.40 20.57 -7.29
N GLU A 160 27.41 21.37 -7.69
CA GLU A 160 26.13 20.89 -8.19
C GLU A 160 26.25 20.13 -9.53
N GLU A 161 27.24 20.47 -10.36
CA GLU A 161 27.46 19.77 -11.63
C GLU A 161 27.86 18.31 -11.41
N ALA A 162 28.51 17.98 -10.28
CA ALA A 162 28.84 16.59 -9.96
C ALA A 162 27.59 15.72 -9.80
N LEU A 163 26.57 16.23 -9.10
CA LEU A 163 25.28 15.54 -8.95
C LEU A 163 24.51 15.48 -10.27
N LEU A 164 24.49 16.59 -11.04
CA LEU A 164 23.79 16.63 -12.33
C LEU A 164 24.45 15.73 -13.40
N LYS A 165 25.77 15.55 -13.36
CA LYS A 165 26.51 14.60 -14.20
C LYS A 165 26.20 13.15 -13.79
N CYS A 166 26.03 12.88 -12.49
CA CYS A 166 25.65 11.56 -11.96
C CYS A 166 24.19 11.20 -12.28
N PHE A 167 23.24 12.06 -11.97
CA PHE A 167 21.81 11.82 -12.19
C PHE A 167 21.43 11.79 -13.69
N PRO A 168 20.26 11.26 -14.08
CA PRO A 168 19.72 11.35 -15.41
C PRO A 168 19.95 12.66 -16.13
N SER A 169 20.25 12.52 -17.43
CA SER A 169 20.18 13.65 -18.34
C SER A 169 18.75 14.20 -18.37
N GLN A 170 18.60 15.46 -18.77
CA GLN A 170 17.27 16.09 -18.86
C GLN A 170 16.30 15.25 -19.70
N LEU A 171 16.76 14.70 -20.83
CA LEU A 171 15.93 13.84 -21.68
C LEU A 171 15.47 12.56 -20.98
N GLN A 172 16.33 11.94 -20.17
CA GLN A 172 15.97 10.75 -19.39
C GLN A 172 14.99 11.11 -18.27
N ALA A 173 15.25 12.20 -17.54
CA ALA A 173 14.37 12.70 -16.49
C ALA A 173 12.98 13.06 -17.03
N THR A 174 12.89 13.80 -18.14
CA THR A 174 11.61 14.16 -18.77
C THR A 174 10.77 12.93 -19.12
N LYS A 175 11.40 11.88 -19.67
CA LYS A 175 10.69 10.63 -20.00
C LYS A 175 10.12 9.95 -18.76
N VAL A 176 10.92 9.86 -17.69
CA VAL A 176 10.48 9.24 -16.43
C VAL A 176 9.36 10.07 -15.80
N ILE A 177 9.52 11.39 -15.69
CA ILE A 177 8.52 12.28 -15.09
C ILE A 177 7.18 12.16 -15.83
N ALA A 178 7.18 12.09 -17.16
CA ALA A 178 5.96 11.90 -17.94
C ALA A 178 5.24 10.57 -17.62
N VAL A 179 6.00 9.50 -17.36
CA VAL A 179 5.43 8.22 -16.91
C VAL A 179 4.86 8.35 -15.50
N LEU A 180 5.62 8.93 -14.57
CA LEU A 180 5.16 9.09 -13.18
C LEU A 180 3.91 9.97 -13.08
N ASP A 181 3.80 10.99 -13.94
CA ASP A 181 2.63 11.86 -14.05
C ASP A 181 1.38 11.07 -14.39
N VAL A 182 1.47 10.21 -15.42
CA VAL A 182 0.38 9.31 -15.83
C VAL A 182 0.05 8.30 -14.73
N LEU A 183 1.05 7.65 -14.14
CA LEU A 183 0.82 6.61 -13.14
C LEU A 183 0.26 7.14 -11.81
N SER A 184 0.47 8.42 -11.50
CA SER A 184 -0.03 9.04 -10.26
C SER A 184 -1.41 9.68 -10.41
N ASN A 185 -2.05 9.54 -11.57
CA ASN A 185 -3.26 10.26 -11.91
C ASN A 185 -4.51 9.40 -11.71
N HIS A 186 -5.46 9.86 -10.90
CA HIS A 186 -6.75 9.21 -10.75
C HIS A 186 -7.69 9.55 -11.92
N SER A 187 -8.24 8.51 -12.54
CA SER A 187 -9.28 8.65 -13.56
C SER A 187 -10.53 9.38 -13.01
N PRO A 188 -11.23 10.19 -13.82
CA PRO A 188 -12.56 10.70 -13.49
C PRO A 188 -13.59 9.61 -13.14
N ASP A 189 -13.38 8.41 -13.67
CA ASP A 189 -14.27 7.26 -13.50
C ASP A 189 -13.72 6.24 -12.46
N GLU A 190 -12.75 6.65 -11.62
CA GLU A 190 -12.15 5.76 -10.61
C GLU A 190 -13.15 5.37 -9.51
N GLU A 191 -13.04 4.13 -9.04
CA GLU A 191 -13.87 3.60 -7.96
C GLU A 191 -13.05 3.37 -6.69
N TYR A 192 -13.34 4.18 -5.67
CA TYR A 192 -12.68 4.09 -4.37
C TYR A 192 -13.35 3.07 -3.45
N ILE A 193 -12.55 2.52 -2.53
CA ILE A 193 -13.04 1.56 -1.55
C ILE A 193 -14.21 2.11 -0.73
N GLY A 194 -15.25 1.29 -0.55
CA GLY A 194 -16.41 1.61 0.31
C GLY A 194 -17.32 2.73 -0.19
N THR A 195 -17.20 3.14 -1.47
CA THR A 195 -18.01 4.23 -2.04
C THR A 195 -19.33 3.72 -2.60
N ASN A 196 -19.28 2.77 -3.52
CA ASN A 196 -20.45 2.20 -4.19
C ASN A 196 -20.68 0.77 -3.69
N ILE A 197 -21.92 0.48 -3.27
CA ILE A 197 -22.34 -0.87 -2.89
C ILE A 197 -22.81 -1.62 -4.14
N GLU A 198 -22.39 -2.87 -4.25
CA GLU A 198 -22.90 -3.77 -5.29
C GLU A 198 -24.40 -4.07 -5.08
N PRO A 199 -25.21 -4.18 -6.16
CA PRO A 199 -26.65 -4.44 -6.03
C PRO A 199 -26.98 -5.69 -5.20
N PHE A 200 -26.22 -6.76 -5.37
CA PHE A 200 -26.44 -8.02 -4.65
C PHE A 200 -26.01 -7.95 -3.18
N TRP A 201 -25.02 -7.11 -2.83
CA TRP A 201 -24.71 -6.81 -1.43
C TRP A 201 -25.80 -6.00 -0.76
N LYS A 202 -26.42 -5.09 -1.51
CA LYS A 202 -27.52 -4.26 -1.03
C LYS A 202 -28.80 -5.07 -0.75
N ASP A 203 -29.06 -6.09 -1.57
CA ASP A 203 -30.24 -6.94 -1.44
C ASP A 203 -30.15 -7.92 -0.26
N GLU A 204 -28.95 -8.27 0.21
CA GLU A 204 -28.73 -9.09 1.41
C GLU A 204 -28.59 -8.21 2.66
N PRO A 205 -29.58 -8.18 3.58
CA PRO A 205 -29.62 -7.22 4.69
C PRO A 205 -28.39 -7.25 5.60
N VAL A 206 -27.83 -8.43 5.87
CA VAL A 206 -26.65 -8.57 6.74
C VAL A 206 -25.41 -7.96 6.07
N ILE A 207 -25.24 -8.22 4.78
CA ILE A 207 -24.12 -7.70 4.00
C ILE A 207 -24.26 -6.19 3.76
N ASN A 208 -25.48 -5.71 3.47
CA ASN A 208 -25.75 -4.29 3.34
C ASN A 208 -25.38 -3.52 4.62
N ALA A 209 -25.82 -4.01 5.79
CA ALA A 209 -25.47 -3.40 7.07
C ALA A 209 -23.95 -3.44 7.33
N ALA A 210 -23.28 -4.54 6.99
CA ALA A 210 -21.82 -4.64 7.10
C ALA A 210 -21.10 -3.64 6.17
N PHE A 211 -21.62 -3.40 4.97
CA PHE A 211 -21.07 -2.43 4.02
C PHE A 211 -21.26 -0.98 4.50
N GLU A 212 -22.41 -0.66 5.10
CA GLU A 212 -22.64 0.65 5.73
C GLU A 212 -21.61 0.93 6.83
N VAL A 213 -21.30 -0.06 7.67
CA VAL A 213 -20.26 0.04 8.71
C VAL A 213 -18.87 0.20 8.08
N PHE A 214 -18.57 -0.56 7.02
CA PHE A 214 -17.31 -0.47 6.28
C PHE A 214 -17.10 0.94 5.69
N SER A 215 -18.10 1.46 4.98
CA SER A 215 -18.09 2.82 4.40
C SER A 215 -17.97 3.90 5.48
N GLY A 216 -18.68 3.73 6.61
CA GLY A 216 -18.59 4.65 7.76
C GLY A 216 -17.18 4.70 8.36
N LYS A 217 -16.56 3.54 8.61
CA LYS A 217 -15.20 3.45 9.15
C LYS A 217 -14.14 4.05 8.22
N LEU A 218 -14.32 3.97 6.90
CA LEU A 218 -13.41 4.61 5.94
C LEU A 218 -13.47 6.15 6.03
N LYS A 219 -14.65 6.72 6.27
CA LYS A 219 -14.78 8.17 6.53
C LYS A 219 -14.14 8.56 7.86
N GLU A 220 -14.25 7.71 8.88
CA GLU A 220 -13.53 7.91 10.15
C GLU A 220 -12.01 7.87 9.96
N LEU A 221 -11.50 6.94 9.14
CA LEU A 221 -10.07 6.86 8.79
C LEU A 221 -9.54 8.16 8.18
N GLU A 222 -10.29 8.78 7.25
CA GLU A 222 -9.92 10.08 6.70
C GLU A 222 -9.74 11.14 7.79
N GLY A 223 -10.67 11.21 8.75
CA GLY A 223 -10.57 12.11 9.90
C GLY A 223 -9.41 11.79 10.85
N ILE A 224 -9.08 10.50 11.04
CA ILE A 224 -7.92 10.07 11.82
C ILE A 224 -6.62 10.54 11.17
N ILE A 225 -6.49 10.39 9.84
CA ILE A 225 -5.30 10.82 9.10
C ILE A 225 -5.16 12.35 9.18
N ASP A 226 -6.25 13.10 9.00
CA ASP A 226 -6.25 14.56 9.13
C ASP A 226 -5.81 15.01 10.52
N ALA A 227 -6.34 14.38 11.58
CA ALA A 227 -5.97 14.68 12.95
C ALA A 227 -4.48 14.37 13.22
N ARG A 228 -3.97 13.24 12.72
CA ARG A 228 -2.56 12.87 12.84
C ARG A 228 -1.65 13.86 12.10
N ASN A 229 -2.02 14.26 10.88
CA ASN A 229 -1.25 15.23 10.11
C ASN A 229 -1.24 16.63 10.75
N ALA A 230 -2.27 16.98 11.54
CA ALA A 230 -2.34 18.24 12.28
C ALA A 230 -1.61 18.20 13.65
N ASP A 231 -1.27 17.02 14.17
CA ASP A 231 -0.59 16.89 15.46
C ASP A 231 0.90 17.22 15.35
N CYS A 232 1.31 18.36 15.92
CA CYS A 232 2.70 18.81 15.92
C CYS A 232 3.68 17.90 16.68
N ASN A 233 3.19 16.94 17.46
CA ASN A 233 4.03 15.92 18.10
C ASN A 233 4.42 14.79 17.14
N LEU A 234 3.66 14.59 16.04
CA LEU A 234 3.91 13.58 15.02
C LEU A 234 4.77 14.16 13.88
N LYS A 235 6.09 14.12 14.10
CA LYS A 235 7.09 14.82 13.26
C LYS A 235 7.44 14.13 11.94
N ASN A 236 7.05 12.87 11.77
CA ASN A 236 7.38 12.10 10.56
C ASN A 236 6.30 12.22 9.47
N ARG A 237 5.23 12.98 9.73
CA ARG A 237 4.04 13.08 8.86
C ARG A 237 4.08 14.20 7.85
N ASN A 238 4.71 15.31 8.18
CA ASN A 238 4.95 16.46 7.32
C ASN A 238 6.07 17.35 7.88
N GLY A 239 6.62 18.22 7.05
CA GLY A 239 7.72 19.11 7.43
C GLY A 239 8.31 19.86 6.25
N ALA A 240 9.51 20.43 6.44
CA ALA A 240 10.19 21.17 5.39
C ALA A 240 10.47 20.26 4.18
N GLY A 241 9.78 20.52 3.07
CA GLY A 241 9.88 19.73 1.84
C GLY A 241 9.13 18.40 1.87
N VAL A 242 8.34 18.12 2.92
CA VAL A 242 7.55 16.89 3.06
C VAL A 242 6.07 17.27 3.22
N MET A 243 5.26 16.88 2.22
CA MET A 243 3.82 17.05 2.25
C MET A 243 3.18 16.16 3.33
N PRO A 244 1.99 16.52 3.86
CA PRO A 244 1.20 15.63 4.70
C PRO A 244 1.06 14.24 4.09
N TYR A 245 1.26 13.21 4.92
CA TYR A 245 1.08 11.83 4.49
C TYR A 245 -0.42 11.53 4.36
N GLU A 246 -0.89 11.48 3.11
CA GLU A 246 -2.31 11.30 2.77
C GLU A 246 -2.59 10.10 1.84
N LEU A 247 -1.56 9.33 1.49
CA LEU A 247 -1.64 8.25 0.50
C LEU A 247 -2.63 7.13 0.86
N LEU A 248 -3.03 7.04 2.13
CA LEU A 248 -4.00 6.07 2.64
C LEU A 248 -5.34 6.71 3.03
N LYS A 249 -5.57 7.98 2.69
CA LYS A 249 -6.92 8.56 2.76
C LYS A 249 -7.79 7.84 1.71
N PRO A 250 -8.96 7.30 2.08
CA PRO A 250 -9.70 6.42 1.18
C PRO A 250 -10.21 7.08 -0.10
N PHE A 251 -10.51 8.37 -0.08
CA PHE A 251 -11.20 9.06 -1.16
C PHE A 251 -10.34 10.13 -1.82
N SER A 252 -10.56 10.34 -3.12
CA SER A 252 -9.92 11.40 -3.88
C SER A 252 -10.81 11.93 -5.01
N GLU A 253 -10.51 13.15 -5.42
CA GLU A 253 -10.96 13.70 -6.69
C GLU A 253 -10.05 13.18 -7.84
N PRO A 254 -10.45 13.35 -9.11
CA PRO A 254 -9.61 13.00 -10.26
C PRO A 254 -8.33 13.84 -10.33
N GLY A 255 -7.28 13.29 -10.95
CA GLY A 255 -5.98 13.96 -11.09
C GLY A 255 -4.89 13.44 -10.15
N ILE A 256 -3.79 14.18 -10.06
CA ILE A 256 -2.65 13.87 -9.19
C ILE A 256 -2.86 14.54 -7.83
N THR A 257 -3.38 13.78 -6.87
CA THR A 257 -3.82 14.33 -5.57
C THR A 257 -2.95 13.89 -4.40
N GLY A 258 -2.18 12.80 -4.55
CA GLY A 258 -1.39 12.23 -3.45
C GLY A 258 -2.23 11.56 -2.36
N LYS A 259 -3.47 11.15 -2.69
CA LYS A 259 -4.42 10.47 -1.80
C LYS A 259 -5.44 9.68 -2.61
N GLY A 260 -6.25 8.86 -1.95
CA GLY A 260 -7.27 8.02 -2.59
C GLY A 260 -6.84 6.56 -2.66
N VAL A 261 -7.71 5.65 -2.24
CA VAL A 261 -7.48 4.21 -2.27
C VAL A 261 -8.52 3.56 -3.19
N PRO A 262 -8.15 3.24 -4.44
CA PRO A 262 -9.01 2.49 -5.35
C PRO A 262 -9.28 1.07 -4.87
N TYR A 263 -10.32 0.43 -5.39
CA TYR A 263 -10.56 -1.01 -5.16
C TYR A 263 -9.47 -1.92 -5.75
N SER A 264 -8.72 -1.44 -6.74
CA SER A 264 -7.86 -2.28 -7.58
C SER A 264 -6.56 -1.60 -8.01
N ILE A 265 -5.70 -2.39 -8.66
CA ILE A 265 -4.53 -1.92 -9.39
C ILE A 265 -5.02 -1.43 -10.75
N SER A 266 -5.51 -0.18 -10.79
CA SER A 266 -6.17 0.44 -11.95
C SER A 266 -5.22 1.25 -12.85
N ILE A 267 -4.02 1.56 -12.37
CA ILE A 267 -2.93 2.26 -13.08
C ILE A 267 -1.58 1.89 -12.50
#